data_AF-A0A2E5LU07-F1
#
_entry.id   AF-A0A2E5LU07-F1
#
_cell.length_a   1.000
_cell.length_b   1.000
_cell.length_c   1.000
_cell.angle_alpha   90.00
_cell.angle_beta   90.00
_cell.angle_gamma   90.00
#
_symmetry.space_group_name_H-M   'P 1'
#
loop_
_entity.id
_entity.type
_entity.pdbx_description
1 polymer ?
#
loop_
_entity_poly.entity_id
_entity_poly.type
_entity_poly.pdbx_seq_one_letter_code
_entity_poly.pdbx_strand_id
1 'polypeptide(L)'
;MIFIQNKIVSKQIFEKEFVCNLKKCKGACCVEGEGGAPLEKKEINEIKNVFHAIKNKLSFKNKEIIKKNGLFTFLENGEIETPLNNGKECVYSFKENEVTKCAFEETYNNGDIKFKKPISCHLYPIRIKKTKLFEKLEYEHWSICNSGCELGEKLKTPLFVFLKDSLIRKFGKRWYEELVSASKDLTKI
;
A
#
# COMPACT_ATOMS: atom_id res chain seq x y z
N MET A 1 -3.17 19.88 -10.31
CA MET A 1 -2.70 18.52 -10.66
C MET A 1 -1.58 18.67 -11.67
N ILE A 2 -0.68 17.69 -11.77
CA ILE A 2 0.46 17.71 -12.68
C ILE A 2 0.40 16.47 -13.56
N PHE A 3 0.62 16.63 -14.86
CA PHE A 3 0.69 15.53 -15.81
C PHE A 3 2.13 15.04 -15.90
N ILE A 4 2.34 13.74 -15.67
CA ILE A 4 3.63 13.07 -15.84
C ILE A 4 3.39 11.83 -16.68
N GLN A 5 3.81 11.90 -17.94
CA GLN A 5 3.47 10.91 -18.97
C GLN A 5 1.94 10.75 -19.07
N ASN A 6 1.43 9.52 -18.92
CA ASN A 6 0.01 9.18 -18.97
C ASN A 6 -0.68 9.23 -17.58
N LYS A 7 -0.14 9.98 -16.61
CA LYS A 7 -0.63 10.00 -15.22
C LYS A 7 -0.89 11.41 -14.73
N ILE A 8 -1.96 11.54 -13.94
CA ILE A 8 -2.37 12.78 -13.29
C ILE A 8 -2.02 12.69 -11.81
N VAL A 9 -1.08 13.52 -11.35
CA VAL A 9 -0.61 13.54 -9.96
C VAL A 9 -1.24 14.71 -9.22
N SER A 10 -1.91 14.43 -8.10
CA SER A 10 -2.46 15.48 -7.22
C SER A 10 -1.34 16.35 -6.64
N LYS A 11 -1.59 17.67 -6.48
CA LYS A 11 -0.61 18.60 -5.88
C LYS A 11 -0.25 18.20 -4.44
N GLN A 12 -1.20 17.61 -3.71
CA GLN A 12 -1.00 17.13 -2.35
C GLN A 12 0.13 16.10 -2.22
N ILE A 13 0.48 15.38 -3.29
CA ILE A 13 1.59 14.42 -3.28
C ILE A 13 2.95 15.13 -3.11
N PHE A 14 3.04 16.39 -3.54
CA PHE A 14 4.21 17.24 -3.39
C PHE A 14 4.17 18.09 -2.11
N GLU A 15 2.97 18.50 -1.70
CA GLU A 15 2.77 19.42 -0.56
C GLU A 15 2.72 18.73 0.80
N LYS A 16 2.31 17.46 0.86
CA LYS A 16 2.16 16.74 2.14
C LYS A 16 3.46 16.10 2.57
N GLU A 17 3.67 16.10 3.89
CA GLU A 17 4.76 15.40 4.55
C GLU A 17 4.21 14.17 5.27
N PHE A 18 4.92 13.05 5.18
CA PHE A 18 4.44 11.79 5.76
C PHE A 18 5.58 10.80 6.00
N VAL A 19 5.57 10.18 7.18
CA VAL A 19 6.39 9.00 7.48
C VAL A 19 5.55 8.04 8.32
N CYS A 20 5.39 6.79 7.88
CA CYS A 20 4.58 5.81 8.61
C CYS A 20 5.08 5.61 10.05
N ASN A 21 4.18 5.75 11.04
CA ASN A 21 4.49 5.57 12.45
C ASN A 21 3.81 4.31 13.01
N LEU A 22 4.32 3.15 12.59
CA LEU A 22 3.75 1.85 12.96
C LEU A 22 3.68 1.62 14.49
N LYS A 23 4.64 2.17 15.24
CA LYS A 23 4.66 2.08 16.71
C LYS A 23 3.47 2.80 17.35
N LYS A 24 3.05 3.95 16.80
CA LYS A 24 1.89 4.72 17.28
C LYS A 24 0.57 4.14 16.76
N CYS A 25 0.46 3.84 15.46
CA CYS A 25 -0.82 3.40 14.88
C CYS A 25 -1.11 1.90 15.05
N LYS A 26 -0.13 1.11 15.51
CA LYS A 26 -0.24 -0.34 15.78
C LYS A 26 -0.73 -1.19 14.59
N GLY A 27 -0.58 -0.68 13.36
CA GLY A 27 -0.99 -1.39 12.13
C GLY A 27 -2.47 -1.25 11.79
N ALA A 28 -3.13 -0.18 12.25
CA ALA A 28 -4.54 0.13 12.00
C ALA A 28 -4.97 -0.03 10.53
N CYS A 29 -4.11 0.27 9.56
CA CYS A 29 -4.44 0.15 8.13
C CYS A 29 -4.70 -1.29 7.65
N CYS A 30 -4.30 -2.30 8.43
CA CYS A 30 -4.59 -3.71 8.17
C CYS A 30 -5.86 -4.21 8.89
N VAL A 31 -6.47 -3.38 9.74
CA VAL A 31 -7.55 -3.80 10.65
C VAL A 31 -8.83 -2.98 10.46
N GLU A 32 -8.71 -1.67 10.24
CA GLU A 32 -9.82 -0.72 10.27
C GLU A 32 -10.44 -0.44 8.89
N GLY A 33 -9.92 -1.06 7.82
CA GLY A 33 -10.44 -0.87 6.47
C GLY A 33 -11.80 -1.51 6.26
N GLU A 34 -12.62 -0.93 5.39
CA GLU A 34 -13.92 -1.47 4.99
C GLU A 34 -13.85 -2.38 3.75
N GLY A 35 -12.69 -2.41 3.09
CA GLY A 35 -12.42 -3.19 1.89
C GLY A 35 -11.03 -3.83 1.92
N GLY A 36 -10.87 -4.89 1.13
CA GLY A 36 -9.58 -5.52 0.94
C GLY A 36 -8.59 -4.58 0.25
N ALA A 37 -7.30 -4.87 0.37
CA ALA A 37 -6.31 -4.16 -0.42
C ALA A 37 -6.49 -4.52 -1.91
N PRO A 38 -6.70 -3.55 -2.82
CA PRO A 38 -6.82 -3.84 -4.23
C PRO A 38 -5.58 -4.53 -4.77
N LEU A 39 -5.77 -5.55 -5.60
CA LEU A 39 -4.71 -6.39 -6.18
C LEU A 39 -4.65 -6.19 -7.69
N GLU A 40 -3.43 -6.11 -8.22
CA GLU A 40 -3.24 -6.20 -9.67
C GLU A 40 -3.27 -7.66 -10.11
N LYS A 41 -3.72 -7.92 -11.34
CA LYS A 41 -3.78 -9.28 -11.91
C LYS A 41 -2.44 -10.03 -11.82
N LYS A 42 -1.31 -9.32 -11.94
CA LYS A 42 0.03 -9.90 -11.79
C LYS A 42 0.34 -10.38 -10.37
N GLU A 43 -0.18 -9.68 -9.35
CA GLU A 43 0.07 -9.98 -7.94
C GLU A 43 -0.63 -11.27 -7.52
N ILE A 44 -1.68 -11.68 -8.24
CA ILE A 44 -2.40 -12.93 -7.98
C ILE A 44 -1.47 -14.14 -8.09
N ASN A 45 -0.63 -14.19 -9.12
CA ASN A 45 0.33 -15.27 -9.30
C ASN A 45 1.48 -15.18 -8.28
N GLU A 46 1.94 -13.96 -7.97
CA GLU A 46 2.97 -13.76 -6.95
C GLU A 46 2.49 -14.25 -5.58
N ILE A 47 1.26 -13.89 -5.17
CA ILE A 47 0.63 -14.32 -3.92
C ILE A 47 0.52 -15.85 -3.84
N LYS A 48 0.03 -16.49 -4.90
CA LYS A 48 -0.06 -17.97 -4.98
C LYS A 48 1.30 -18.62 -4.74
N ASN A 49 2.35 -18.10 -5.39
CA ASN A 49 3.70 -18.66 -5.33
C ASN A 49 4.34 -18.54 -3.94
N VAL A 50 4.05 -17.46 -3.21
CA VAL A 50 4.69 -17.19 -1.92
C VAL A 50 3.85 -17.56 -0.70
N PHE A 51 2.57 -17.92 -0.89
CA PHE A 51 1.64 -18.16 0.22
C PHE A 51 2.14 -19.20 1.23
N HIS A 52 2.79 -20.27 0.74
CA HIS A 52 3.31 -21.32 1.62
C HIS A 52 4.33 -20.79 2.63
N ALA A 53 5.14 -19.80 2.26
CA ALA A 53 6.17 -19.22 3.12
C ALA A 53 5.57 -18.35 4.25
N ILE A 54 4.39 -17.76 4.01
CA ILE A 54 3.75 -16.87 4.99
C ILE A 54 2.71 -17.56 5.87
N LYS A 55 2.15 -18.69 5.42
CA LYS A 55 0.97 -19.32 6.03
C LYS A 55 1.14 -19.56 7.53
N ASN A 56 2.34 -19.90 8.00
CA ASN A 56 2.58 -20.25 9.41
C ASN A 56 2.44 -19.04 10.35
N LYS A 57 2.60 -17.82 9.85
CA LYS A 57 2.39 -16.58 10.60
C LYS A 57 0.91 -16.25 10.81
N LEU A 58 0.02 -16.80 9.98
CA LEU A 58 -1.40 -16.46 10.00
C LEU A 58 -2.13 -17.19 11.13
N SER A 59 -3.10 -16.51 11.73
CA SER A 59 -4.01 -17.09 12.73
C SER A 59 -4.84 -18.23 12.13
N PHE A 60 -5.34 -19.12 12.99
CA PHE A 60 -6.25 -20.19 12.56
C PHE A 60 -7.48 -19.63 11.83
N LYS A 61 -8.06 -18.55 12.36
CA LYS A 61 -9.21 -17.86 11.76
C LYS A 61 -8.92 -17.35 10.34
N ASN A 62 -7.76 -16.73 10.13
CA ASN A 62 -7.38 -16.22 8.81
C ASN A 62 -7.13 -17.36 7.82
N LYS A 63 -6.53 -18.48 8.27
CA LYS A 63 -6.34 -19.68 7.44
C LYS A 63 -7.67 -20.29 6.99
N GLU A 64 -8.65 -20.38 7.89
CA GLU A 64 -9.98 -20.91 7.54
C GLU A 64 -10.70 -20.03 6.52
N ILE A 65 -10.59 -18.70 6.64
CA ILE A 65 -11.16 -17.78 5.65
C ILE A 65 -10.48 -17.93 4.30
N ILE A 66 -9.15 -18.05 4.26
CA ILE A 66 -8.41 -18.30 3.02
C ILE A 66 -8.80 -19.65 2.41
N LYS A 67 -9.00 -20.68 3.22
CA LYS A 67 -9.45 -22.00 2.76
C LYS A 67 -10.85 -21.93 2.13
N LYS A 68 -11.75 -21.13 2.71
CA LYS A 68 -13.13 -20.97 2.25
C LYS A 68 -13.25 -20.07 1.01
N ASN A 69 -12.57 -18.92 1.02
CA ASN A 69 -12.77 -17.85 0.05
C ASN A 69 -11.63 -17.76 -0.99
N GLY A 70 -10.53 -18.49 -0.78
CA GLY A 70 -9.32 -18.40 -1.60
C GLY A 70 -8.35 -17.31 -1.14
N LEU A 71 -7.30 -17.11 -1.93
CA LEU A 71 -6.23 -16.15 -1.65
C LEU A 71 -6.59 -14.70 -2.03
N PHE A 72 -7.71 -14.49 -2.70
CA PHE A 72 -8.18 -13.20 -3.18
C PHE A 72 -9.67 -13.27 -3.42
N THR A 73 -10.34 -12.12 -3.32
CA THR A 73 -11.78 -11.96 -3.54
C THR A 73 -12.01 -11.21 -4.84
N PHE A 74 -12.95 -11.68 -5.66
CA PHE A 74 -13.44 -10.92 -6.80
C PHE A 74 -14.61 -10.04 -6.36
N LEU A 75 -14.55 -8.76 -6.70
CA LEU A 75 -15.62 -7.80 -6.51
C LEU A 75 -16.61 -7.86 -7.69
N GLU A 76 -17.83 -7.37 -7.48
CA GLU A 76 -18.89 -7.35 -8.50
C GLU A 76 -18.49 -6.58 -9.77
N ASN A 77 -17.64 -5.56 -9.61
CA ASN A 77 -17.10 -4.76 -10.71
C ASN A 77 -15.94 -5.45 -11.48
N GLY A 78 -15.58 -6.69 -11.11
CA GLY A 78 -14.49 -7.46 -11.70
C GLY A 78 -13.10 -7.10 -11.17
N GLU A 79 -12.99 -6.20 -10.19
CA GLU A 79 -11.74 -5.93 -9.47
C GLU A 79 -11.42 -7.06 -8.48
N ILE A 80 -10.17 -7.09 -8.03
CA ILE A 80 -9.67 -8.13 -7.14
C ILE A 80 -9.07 -7.47 -5.91
N GLU A 81 -9.34 -8.03 -4.73
CA GLU A 81 -8.80 -7.53 -3.47
C GLU A 81 -8.33 -8.67 -2.54
N THR A 82 -7.57 -8.31 -1.51
CA THR A 82 -7.22 -9.27 -0.45
C THR A 82 -8.46 -9.67 0.33
N PRO A 83 -8.63 -10.95 0.72
CA PRO A 83 -9.76 -11.35 1.54
C PRO A 83 -9.73 -10.67 2.90
N LEU A 84 -10.92 -10.46 3.47
CA LEU A 84 -11.09 -9.88 4.79
C LEU A 84 -11.66 -10.90 5.78
N ASN A 85 -11.24 -10.74 7.03
CA ASN A 85 -11.77 -11.39 8.20
C ASN A 85 -12.91 -10.54 8.78
N ASN A 86 -14.13 -11.07 8.75
CA ASN A 86 -15.36 -10.39 9.16
C ASN A 86 -15.55 -9.00 8.51
N GLY A 87 -15.13 -8.85 7.25
CA GLY A 87 -15.26 -7.59 6.50
C GLY A 87 -14.42 -6.44 7.03
N LYS A 88 -13.40 -6.70 7.86
CA LYS A 88 -12.53 -5.65 8.43
C LYS A 88 -11.05 -5.96 8.29
N GLU A 89 -10.57 -6.98 8.98
CA GLU A 89 -9.13 -7.26 9.08
C GLU A 89 -8.62 -8.01 7.85
N CYS A 90 -7.50 -7.58 7.26
CA CYS A 90 -6.89 -8.30 6.13
C CYS A 90 -6.45 -9.70 6.57
N VAL A 91 -6.80 -10.77 5.85
CA VAL A 91 -6.43 -12.15 6.25
C VAL A 91 -4.91 -12.41 6.27
N TYR A 92 -4.13 -11.54 5.62
CA TYR A 92 -2.67 -11.61 5.61
C TYR A 92 -2.01 -10.83 6.76
N SER A 93 -2.81 -10.26 7.67
CA SER A 93 -2.30 -9.69 8.91
C SER A 93 -1.90 -10.78 9.90
N PHE A 94 -0.96 -10.44 10.77
CA PHE A 94 -0.69 -11.16 12.02
C PHE A 94 -0.27 -10.15 13.09
N LYS A 95 -0.38 -10.54 14.36
CA LYS A 95 -0.02 -9.68 15.50
C LYS A 95 1.30 -10.13 16.10
N GLU A 96 2.20 -9.19 16.31
CA GLU A 96 3.48 -9.40 16.99
C GLU A 96 3.72 -8.25 17.96
N ASN A 97 3.95 -8.53 19.25
CA ASN A 97 4.19 -7.52 20.29
C ASN A 97 3.16 -6.37 20.27
N GLU A 98 1.88 -6.74 20.19
CA GLU A 98 0.74 -5.83 20.10
C GLU A 98 0.61 -5.00 18.81
N VAL A 99 1.51 -5.16 17.85
CA VAL A 99 1.50 -4.48 16.56
C VAL A 99 0.97 -5.43 15.50
N THR A 100 -0.01 -4.98 14.71
CA THR A 100 -0.46 -5.70 13.53
C THR A 100 0.51 -5.46 12.38
N LYS A 101 1.00 -6.54 11.79
CA LYS A 101 1.96 -6.55 10.67
C LYS A 101 1.40 -7.32 9.48
N CYS A 102 1.91 -7.04 8.29
CA CYS A 102 1.62 -7.81 7.09
C CYS A 102 2.58 -9.01 6.98
N ALA A 103 2.04 -10.23 6.87
CA ALA A 103 2.85 -11.44 6.77
C ALA A 103 3.75 -11.45 5.52
N PHE A 104 3.27 -10.91 4.38
CA PHE A 104 4.11 -10.76 3.19
C PHE A 104 5.28 -9.81 3.44
N GLU A 105 5.03 -8.64 4.03
CA GLU A 105 6.07 -7.62 4.22
C GLU A 105 7.14 -8.10 5.20
N GLU A 106 6.74 -8.75 6.29
CA GLU A 106 7.68 -9.33 7.24
C GLU A 106 8.54 -10.43 6.58
N THR A 107 7.91 -11.37 5.87
CA THR A 107 8.64 -12.48 5.22
C THR A 107 9.55 -11.98 4.08
N TYR A 108 9.16 -10.90 3.38
CA TYR A 108 10.03 -10.23 2.40
C TYR A 108 11.23 -9.56 3.07
N ASN A 109 11.00 -8.85 4.19
CA ASN A 109 12.08 -8.18 4.92
C ASN A 109 13.11 -9.18 5.49
N ASN A 110 12.69 -10.41 5.75
CA ASN A 110 13.58 -11.52 6.14
C ASN A 110 14.35 -12.14 4.95
N GLY A 111 14.02 -11.77 3.72
CA GLY A 111 14.64 -12.32 2.51
C GLY A 111 14.05 -13.65 2.02
N ASP A 112 13.01 -14.17 2.68
CA ASP A 112 12.44 -15.48 2.39
C ASP A 112 11.59 -15.50 1.11
N ILE A 113 11.08 -14.33 0.68
CA ILE A 113 10.25 -14.18 -0.54
C ILE A 113 10.60 -12.89 -1.29
N LYS A 114 10.30 -12.87 -2.60
CA LYS A 114 10.49 -11.68 -3.46
C LYS A 114 9.29 -10.74 -3.52
N PHE A 115 8.11 -11.23 -3.12
CA PHE A 115 6.89 -10.42 -3.10
C PHE A 115 6.78 -9.67 -1.77
N LYS A 116 6.93 -8.34 -1.80
CA LYS A 116 6.90 -7.50 -0.58
C LYS A 116 5.53 -7.45 0.06
N LYS A 117 4.56 -6.87 -0.64
CA LYS A 117 3.15 -6.74 -0.26
C LYS A 117 2.35 -6.23 -1.45
N PRO A 118 1.01 -6.22 -1.42
CA PRO A 118 0.21 -5.57 -2.44
C PRO A 118 0.69 -4.15 -2.75
N ILE A 119 0.79 -3.80 -4.03
CA ILE A 119 1.32 -2.50 -4.45
C ILE A 119 0.44 -1.35 -3.94
N SER A 120 -0.87 -1.59 -3.83
CA SER A 120 -1.84 -0.67 -3.23
C SER A 120 -1.55 -0.37 -1.76
N CYS A 121 -1.12 -1.36 -0.98
CA CYS A 121 -0.65 -1.17 0.40
C CYS A 121 0.71 -0.46 0.46
N HIS A 122 1.61 -0.76 -0.48
CA HIS A 122 2.96 -0.17 -0.48
C HIS A 122 2.96 1.30 -0.91
N LEU A 123 2.01 1.71 -1.74
CA LEU A 123 1.81 3.09 -2.16
C LEU A 123 1.06 3.94 -1.14
N TYR A 124 0.45 3.34 -0.12
CA TYR A 124 -0.34 4.08 0.85
C TYR A 124 0.51 5.13 1.61
N PRO A 125 0.08 6.40 1.73
CA PRO A 125 -1.28 6.93 1.52
C PRO A 125 -1.65 7.42 0.11
N ILE A 126 -0.90 7.09 -0.93
CA ILE A 126 -1.30 7.36 -2.32
C ILE A 126 -2.24 6.24 -2.82
N ARG A 127 -3.40 6.65 -3.36
CA ARG A 127 -4.35 5.79 -4.08
C ARG A 127 -4.30 6.07 -5.57
N ILE A 128 -4.44 5.02 -6.37
CA ILE A 128 -4.50 5.09 -7.82
C ILE A 128 -5.95 4.88 -8.25
N LYS A 129 -6.54 5.87 -8.92
CA LYS A 129 -7.81 5.73 -9.63
C LYS A 129 -7.53 5.52 -11.11
N LYS A 130 -7.97 4.39 -11.66
CA LYS A 130 -7.76 4.06 -13.07
C LYS A 130 -8.96 4.54 -13.89
N THR A 131 -8.68 5.20 -15.01
CA THR A 131 -9.66 5.50 -16.06
C THR A 131 -9.25 4.78 -17.34
N LYS A 132 -10.07 4.86 -18.40
CA LYS A 132 -9.71 4.28 -19.71
C LYS A 132 -8.46 4.92 -20.34
N LEU A 133 -8.14 6.16 -19.99
CA LEU A 133 -7.11 6.96 -20.69
C LEU A 133 -5.89 7.26 -19.82
N PHE A 134 -6.08 7.40 -18.51
CA PHE A 134 -5.01 7.79 -17.59
C PHE A 134 -5.20 7.18 -16.19
N GLU A 135 -4.10 7.12 -15.44
CA GLU A 135 -4.12 6.81 -14.01
C GLU A 135 -4.01 8.13 -13.21
N LYS A 136 -4.86 8.29 -12.20
CA LYS A 136 -4.84 9.43 -11.30
C LYS A 136 -4.29 9.01 -9.94
N LEU A 137 -3.26 9.70 -9.47
CA LEU A 137 -2.65 9.49 -8.16
C LEU A 137 -3.18 10.56 -7.21
N GLU A 138 -3.80 10.12 -6.12
CA GLU A 138 -4.39 10.98 -5.10
C GLU A 138 -3.84 10.61 -3.73
N TYR A 139 -3.58 11.63 -2.90
CA TYR A 139 -3.33 11.42 -1.49
C TYR A 139 -4.67 11.17 -0.79
N GLU A 140 -4.77 10.06 -0.08
CA GLU A 140 -5.90 9.72 0.77
C GLU A 140 -5.57 10.08 2.21
N HIS A 141 -6.30 11.05 2.76
CA HIS A 141 -6.21 11.36 4.17
C HIS A 141 -7.14 10.45 4.97
N TRP A 142 -6.58 9.69 5.91
CA TRP A 142 -7.33 8.85 6.84
C TRP A 142 -6.77 9.07 8.25
N SER A 143 -7.66 9.29 9.23
CA SER A 143 -7.31 9.66 10.61
C SER A 143 -6.36 8.68 11.30
N ILE A 144 -6.38 7.39 10.95
CA ILE A 144 -5.44 6.38 11.48
C ILE A 144 -3.97 6.71 11.17
N CYS A 145 -3.74 7.54 10.14
CA CYS A 145 -2.44 7.96 9.66
C CYS A 145 -1.99 9.32 10.20
N ASN A 146 -2.78 9.97 11.07
CA ASN A 146 -2.42 11.26 11.68
C ASN A 146 -1.06 11.22 12.36
N SER A 147 -0.79 10.14 13.10
CA SER A 147 0.52 9.91 13.73
C SER A 147 1.71 9.85 12.76
N GLY A 148 1.44 9.51 11.49
CA GLY A 148 2.43 9.50 10.42
C GLY A 148 2.56 10.86 9.71
N CYS A 149 1.48 11.64 9.63
CA CYS A 149 1.54 13.03 9.19
C CYS A 149 2.37 13.86 10.17
N GLU A 150 2.08 13.78 11.48
CA GLU A 150 2.88 14.44 12.54
C GLU A 150 4.37 14.10 12.47
N LEU A 151 4.68 12.82 12.23
CA LEU A 151 6.07 12.36 12.12
C LEU A 151 6.72 12.89 10.84
N GLY A 152 5.98 12.89 9.73
CA GLY A 152 6.42 13.45 8.45
C GLY A 152 6.78 14.92 8.56
N GLU A 153 5.90 15.72 9.18
CA GLU A 153 6.12 17.15 9.43
C GLU A 153 7.35 17.39 10.30
N LYS A 154 7.48 16.63 11.40
CA LYS A 154 8.65 16.72 12.29
C LYS A 154 9.96 16.41 11.56
N LEU A 155 9.95 15.43 10.66
CA LEU A 155 11.12 15.00 9.89
C LEU A 155 11.28 15.76 8.56
N LYS A 156 10.36 16.67 8.23
CA LYS A 156 10.30 17.41 6.97
C LYS A 156 10.45 16.50 5.74
N THR A 157 9.73 15.37 5.75
CA THR A 157 9.84 14.35 4.70
C THR A 157 8.63 14.40 3.78
N PRO A 158 8.78 14.90 2.53
CA PRO A 158 7.67 14.93 1.58
C PRO A 158 7.14 13.53 1.27
N LEU A 159 5.83 13.43 1.03
CA LEU A 159 5.13 12.17 0.81
C LEU A 159 5.73 11.36 -0.35
N PHE A 160 5.98 12.01 -1.49
CA PHE A 160 6.59 11.33 -2.64
C PHE A 160 8.03 10.87 -2.39
N VAL A 161 8.74 11.48 -1.43
CA VAL A 161 10.08 11.05 -1.01
C VAL A 161 9.96 9.81 -0.13
N PHE A 162 9.06 9.81 0.85
CA PHE A 162 8.78 8.62 1.67
C PHE A 162 8.35 7.42 0.81
N LEU A 163 7.55 7.64 -0.22
CA LEU A 163 7.06 6.61 -1.14
C LEU A 163 7.99 6.31 -2.31
N LYS A 164 9.26 6.74 -2.28
CA LYS A 164 10.22 6.52 -3.38
C LYS A 164 10.23 5.07 -3.87
N ASP A 165 10.42 4.12 -2.98
CA ASP A 165 10.56 2.71 -3.35
C ASP A 165 9.26 2.12 -3.91
N SER A 166 8.10 2.53 -3.37
CA SER A 166 6.81 2.05 -3.86
C SER A 166 6.42 2.67 -5.20
N LEU A 167 6.72 3.96 -5.40
CA LEU A 167 6.54 4.66 -6.67
C LEU A 167 7.47 4.09 -7.74
N ILE A 168 8.74 3.82 -7.42
CA ILE A 168 9.68 3.17 -8.35
C ILE A 168 9.23 1.74 -8.66
N ARG A 169 8.80 0.96 -7.67
CA ARG A 169 8.27 -0.40 -7.90
C ARG A 169 7.07 -0.40 -8.83
N LYS A 170 6.19 0.61 -8.71
CA LYS A 170 4.96 0.68 -9.51
C LYS A 170 5.18 1.27 -10.91
N PHE A 171 5.95 2.35 -11.01
CA PHE A 171 6.03 3.19 -12.22
C PHE A 171 7.42 3.23 -12.86
N GLY A 172 8.42 2.65 -12.21
CA GLY A 172 9.80 2.63 -12.68
C GLY A 172 10.61 3.87 -12.26
N LYS A 173 11.93 3.72 -12.31
CA LYS A 173 12.90 4.74 -11.88
C LYS A 173 12.77 6.04 -12.67
N ARG A 174 12.67 5.94 -14.01
CA ARG A 174 12.53 7.09 -14.90
C ARG A 174 11.31 7.96 -14.57
N TRP A 175 10.16 7.33 -14.32
CA TRP A 175 8.94 8.06 -13.96
C TRP A 175 9.09 8.78 -12.61
N TYR A 176 9.75 8.14 -11.63
CA TYR A 176 10.05 8.78 -10.35
C TYR A 176 10.99 9.98 -10.48
N GLU A 177 11.99 9.90 -11.37
CA GLU A 177 12.89 11.03 -11.66
C GLU A 177 12.13 12.21 -12.28
N GLU A 178 11.20 11.95 -13.21
CA GLU A 178 10.32 12.99 -13.76
C GLU A 178 9.42 13.62 -12.68
N LEU A 179 8.90 12.81 -11.75
CA LEU A 179 8.15 13.29 -10.57
C LEU A 179 9.00 14.23 -9.70
N VAL A 180 10.25 13.86 -9.42
CA VAL A 180 11.18 14.68 -8.65
C VAL A 180 11.57 15.95 -9.40
N SER A 181 11.66 15.91 -10.74
CA SER A 181 11.90 17.12 -11.53
C SER A 181 10.71 18.08 -11.41
N ALA A 182 9.48 17.56 -11.57
CA ALA A 182 8.26 18.36 -11.45
C ALA A 182 8.11 19.01 -10.07
N SER A 183 8.57 18.35 -8.98
CA SER A 183 8.51 18.92 -7.64
C SER A 183 9.41 20.15 -7.46
N LYS A 184 10.57 20.18 -8.12
CA LYS A 184 11.51 21.33 -8.07
C LYS A 184 10.93 22.56 -8.74
N ASP A 185 10.16 22.38 -9.81
CA ASP A 185 9.54 23.50 -10.52
C ASP A 185 8.37 24.10 -9.72
N LEU A 186 7.73 23.33 -8.84
CA LEU A 186 6.73 23.86 -7.89
C LEU A 186 7.35 24.69 -6.77
N THR A 187 8.58 24.38 -6.34
CA THR A 187 9.29 25.12 -5.28
C THR A 187 9.94 26.42 -5.74
N LYS A 188 9.94 26.72 -7.05
CA LYS A 188 10.51 27.94 -7.64
C LYS A 188 9.49 29.08 -7.79
N ILE A 189 8.24 28.87 -7.39
CA ILE A 189 7.13 29.85 -7.41
C ILE A 189 6.93 30.36 -5.99
#